data_AF-A9BBY7-F1
#
_entry.id   AF-A9BBY7-F1
#
_cell.length_a   1.000
_cell.length_b   1.000
_cell.length_c   1.000
_cell.angle_alpha   90.00
_cell.angle_beta   90.00
_cell.angle_gamma   90.00
#
_symmetry.space_group_name_H-M   'P 1'
#
loop_
_entity.id
_entity.type
_entity.pdbx_description
1 polymer ?
#
loop_
_entity_poly.entity_id
_entity_poly.type
_entity_poly.pdbx_seq_one_letter_code
_entity_poly.pdbx_strand_id
1 'polypeptide(L)'
;MGSTHKIYLSSMSSLSPIDILGLVAGSLTTAAFVPQLLKVWISKSANDISYLMFILFIIGIVLWEIYGWEIHSMPVILFNIITFILGLAILILKFVFDSRNNLKSKEKIINNTSN
;
A
#
# COMPACT_ATOMS: atom_id res chain seq x y z
N MET A 1 -31.25 -28.47 18.43
CA MET A 1 -30.72 -27.83 17.21
C MET A 1 -30.45 -26.31 17.36
N GLY A 2 -30.44 -25.73 18.59
CA GLY A 2 -30.30 -24.27 18.80
C GLY A 2 -29.15 -23.82 19.73
N SER A 3 -28.27 -24.73 20.16
CA SER A 3 -27.14 -24.41 21.05
C SER A 3 -25.82 -24.28 20.29
N THR A 4 -25.55 -25.16 19.33
CA THR A 4 -24.34 -25.14 18.49
C THR A 4 -24.25 -23.90 17.60
N HIS A 5 -25.38 -23.38 17.10
CA HIS A 5 -25.40 -22.18 16.27
C HIS A 5 -25.13 -20.89 17.08
N LYS A 6 -25.46 -20.88 18.38
CA LYS A 6 -25.14 -19.76 19.28
C LYS A 6 -23.66 -19.76 19.69
N ILE A 7 -23.04 -20.93 19.81
CA ILE A 7 -21.60 -21.05 20.10
C ILE A 7 -20.77 -20.44 18.96
N TYR A 8 -21.11 -20.75 17.70
CA TYR A 8 -20.48 -20.11 16.53
C TYR A 8 -20.67 -18.59 16.49
N LEU A 9 -21.87 -18.11 16.79
CA LEU A 9 -22.14 -16.66 16.85
C LEU A 9 -21.41 -15.99 18.03
N SER A 10 -21.18 -16.69 19.14
CA SER A 10 -20.43 -16.16 20.29
C SER A 10 -18.91 -16.18 20.07
N SER A 11 -18.36 -17.19 19.39
CA SER A 11 -16.93 -17.25 19.05
C SER A 11 -16.53 -16.24 17.97
N MET A 12 -17.48 -15.80 17.14
CA MET A 12 -17.29 -14.71 16.17
C MET A 12 -17.37 -13.30 16.79
N SER A 13 -17.73 -13.19 18.08
CA SER A 13 -18.04 -11.88 18.72
C SER A 13 -16.92 -11.30 19.59
N SER A 14 -15.89 -12.08 19.92
CA SER A 14 -14.74 -11.61 20.73
C SER A 14 -13.44 -11.67 19.94
N LEU A 15 -12.77 -10.52 19.79
CA LEU A 15 -11.42 -10.45 19.20
C LEU A 15 -10.45 -11.30 20.03
N SER A 16 -9.75 -12.22 19.37
CA SER A 16 -8.71 -13.00 20.03
C SER A 16 -7.44 -12.16 20.24
N PRO A 17 -6.54 -12.53 21.17
CA PRO A 17 -5.26 -11.82 21.32
C PRO A 17 -4.41 -11.80 20.05
N ILE A 18 -4.50 -12.84 19.21
CA ILE A 18 -3.81 -12.89 17.91
C ILE A 18 -4.44 -11.93 16.90
N ASP A 19 -5.76 -11.77 16.91
CA ASP A 19 -6.44 -10.77 16.07
C ASP A 19 -6.05 -9.35 16.47
N ILE A 20 -6.00 -9.06 17.78
CA ILE A 20 -5.56 -7.76 18.28
C ILE A 20 -4.12 -7.46 17.86
N LEU A 21 -3.22 -8.45 17.98
CA LEU A 21 -1.83 -8.30 17.52
C LEU A 21 -1.78 -8.02 16.02
N GLY A 22 -2.55 -8.76 15.21
CA GLY A 22 -2.67 -8.53 13.77
C GLY A 22 -3.21 -7.14 13.43
N LEU A 23 -4.22 -6.67 14.17
CA LEU A 23 -4.81 -5.34 13.98
C LEU A 23 -3.80 -4.22 14.28
N VAL A 24 -3.04 -4.35 15.38
CA VAL A 24 -2.02 -3.37 15.76
C VAL A 24 -0.85 -3.40 14.76
N ALA A 25 -0.35 -4.58 14.42
CA ALA A 25 0.74 -4.74 13.47
C ALA A 25 0.37 -4.19 12.08
N GLY A 26 -0.81 -4.55 11.59
CA GLY A 26 -1.33 -4.05 10.31
C GLY A 26 -1.55 -2.53 10.32
N SER A 27 -2.09 -1.98 11.41
CA SER A 27 -2.28 -0.54 11.55
C SER A 27 -0.97 0.23 11.49
N LEU A 28 0.04 -0.19 12.26
CA LEU A 28 1.33 0.48 12.32
C LEU A 28 2.06 0.43 10.98
N THR A 29 2.09 -0.73 10.34
CA THR A 29 2.75 -0.93 9.04
C THR A 29 2.05 -0.16 7.93
N THR A 30 0.72 -0.19 7.87
CA THR A 30 -0.08 0.57 6.89
C THR A 30 0.09 2.08 7.09
N ALA A 31 0.01 2.55 8.35
CA ALA A 31 0.16 3.97 8.68
C ALA A 31 1.55 4.52 8.30
N ALA A 32 2.59 3.69 8.32
CA ALA A 32 3.93 4.10 7.90
C ALA A 32 4.02 4.53 6.41
N PHE A 33 3.09 4.08 5.55
CA PHE A 33 3.02 4.53 4.15
C PHE A 33 2.40 5.92 4.00
N VAL A 34 1.62 6.40 4.97
CA VAL A 34 0.95 7.70 4.90
C VAL A 34 1.97 8.86 4.87
N PRO A 35 2.97 8.94 5.78
CA PRO A 35 4.02 9.95 5.68
C PRO A 35 4.77 9.92 4.35
N GLN A 36 5.02 8.73 3.79
CA GLN A 36 5.72 8.58 2.51
C GLN A 36 4.87 9.10 1.34
N LEU A 37 3.57 8.77 1.31
CA LEU A 37 2.63 9.28 0.32
C LEU A 37 2.50 10.80 0.41
N LEU A 38 2.36 11.35 1.62
CA LEU A 38 2.27 12.78 1.85
C LEU A 38 3.55 13.50 1.41
N LYS A 39 4.74 12.96 1.72
CA LYS A 39 6.02 13.52 1.28
C LYS A 39 6.06 13.67 -0.23
N VAL A 40 5.69 12.61 -0.98
CA VAL A 40 5.66 12.64 -2.45
C VAL A 40 4.62 13.64 -2.96
N TRP A 41 3.41 13.61 -2.38
CA TRP A 41 2.32 14.49 -2.80
C TRP A 41 2.64 15.97 -2.57
N ILE A 42 3.25 16.32 -1.44
CA ILE A 42 3.57 17.71 -1.05
C ILE A 42 4.79 18.20 -1.82
N SER A 43 5.88 17.44 -1.83
CA SER A 43 7.13 17.85 -2.50
C SER A 43 7.04 17.84 -4.03
N LYS A 44 5.99 17.18 -4.58
CA LYS A 44 5.82 16.95 -6.02
C LYS A 44 7.05 16.28 -6.66
N SER A 45 7.76 15.47 -5.87
CA SER A 45 8.96 14.76 -6.27
C SER A 45 9.00 13.37 -5.65
N ALA A 46 9.53 12.41 -6.40
CA ALA A 46 9.72 11.02 -5.99
C ALA A 46 11.07 10.47 -6.49
N ASN A 47 12.04 11.35 -6.69
CA ASN A 47 13.35 11.00 -7.24
C ASN A 47 14.10 9.98 -6.37
N ASP A 48 13.92 10.05 -5.05
CA ASP A 48 14.59 9.18 -4.08
C ASP A 48 13.91 7.80 -3.91
N ILE A 49 12.78 7.58 -4.60
CA ILE A 49 12.01 6.33 -4.50
C ILE A 49 12.42 5.40 -5.64
N SER A 50 12.67 4.13 -5.33
CA SER A 50 12.95 3.10 -6.34
C SER A 50 11.66 2.52 -6.93
N TYR A 51 11.55 2.50 -8.26
CA TYR A 51 10.46 1.79 -8.96
C TYR A 51 10.48 0.29 -8.64
N LEU A 52 11.66 -0.34 -8.69
CA LEU A 52 11.80 -1.76 -8.46
C LEU A 52 11.31 -2.16 -7.06
N MET A 53 11.65 -1.35 -6.05
CA MET A 53 11.19 -1.58 -4.68
C MET A 53 9.66 -1.60 -4.61
N PHE A 54 8.98 -0.60 -5.18
CA PHE A 54 7.51 -0.52 -5.12
C PHE A 54 6.83 -1.59 -5.97
N ILE A 55 7.39 -1.96 -7.13
CA ILE A 55 6.85 -3.04 -7.95
C ILE A 55 6.94 -4.38 -7.22
N LEU A 56 8.11 -4.73 -6.67
CA LEU A 56 8.28 -5.95 -5.89
C LEU A 56 7.39 -5.96 -4.65
N PHE A 57 7.27 -4.81 -3.98
CA PHE A 57 6.39 -4.64 -2.84
C PHE A 57 4.92 -4.90 -3.18
N ILE A 58 4.43 -4.33 -4.29
CA ILE A 58 3.05 -4.53 -4.76
C ILE A 58 2.80 -6.00 -5.11
N ILE A 59 3.74 -6.65 -5.82
CA ILE A 59 3.65 -8.09 -6.12
C ILE A 59 3.60 -8.90 -4.82
N GLY A 60 4.49 -8.60 -3.87
CA GLY A 60 4.51 -9.24 -2.56
C GLY A 60 3.20 -9.08 -1.80
N ILE A 61 2.62 -7.88 -1.80
CA ILE A 61 1.31 -7.61 -1.17
C ILE A 61 0.20 -8.41 -1.84
N VAL A 62 0.18 -8.53 -3.17
CA VAL A 62 -0.82 -9.36 -3.86
C VAL A 62 -0.70 -10.84 -3.44
N LEU A 63 0.53 -11.35 -3.30
CA LEU A 63 0.75 -12.70 -2.79
C LEU A 63 0.32 -12.85 -1.33
N TRP A 64 0.61 -11.87 -0.48
CA TRP A 64 0.16 -11.84 0.92
C TRP A 64 -1.35 -11.74 1.06
N GLU A 65 -2.01 -11.05 0.14
CA GLU A 65 -3.48 -10.98 0.08
C GLU A 65 -4.06 -12.36 -0.19
N ILE A 66 -3.59 -13.04 -1.24
CA ILE A 66 -3.99 -14.43 -1.55
C ILE A 66 -3.77 -15.33 -0.35
N TYR A 67 -2.59 -15.25 0.27
CA TYR A 67 -2.28 -16.01 1.48
C TYR A 67 -3.24 -15.70 2.64
N GLY A 68 -3.58 -14.43 2.87
CA GLY A 68 -4.50 -13.98 3.91
C GLY A 68 -5.90 -14.58 3.77
N TRP A 69 -6.39 -14.69 2.53
CA TRP A 69 -7.65 -15.37 2.21
C TRP A 69 -7.59 -16.87 2.52
N GLU A 70 -6.50 -17.55 2.16
CA GLU A 70 -6.29 -18.99 2.44
C GLU A 70 -6.25 -19.31 3.94
N ILE A 71 -5.70 -18.41 4.77
CA ILE A 71 -5.67 -18.59 6.24
C ILE A 71 -6.87 -17.95 6.96
N HIS A 72 -7.84 -17.40 6.22
CA HIS A 72 -9.01 -16.69 6.75
C HIS A 72 -8.68 -15.59 7.78
N SER A 73 -7.56 -14.88 7.60
CA SER A 73 -7.11 -13.84 8.53
C SER A 73 -7.60 -12.45 8.13
N MET A 74 -8.65 -11.97 8.79
CA MET A 74 -9.22 -10.64 8.53
C MET A 74 -8.22 -9.49 8.71
N PRO A 75 -7.35 -9.46 9.75
CA PRO A 75 -6.34 -8.42 9.86
C PRO A 75 -5.38 -8.39 8.66
N VAL A 76 -4.93 -9.55 8.18
CA VAL A 76 -4.02 -9.64 7.03
C VAL A 76 -4.69 -9.08 5.77
N ILE A 77 -5.90 -9.55 5.47
CA ILE A 77 -6.70 -9.11 4.31
C ILE A 77 -6.93 -7.58 4.36
N LEU A 78 -7.46 -7.09 5.47
CA LEU A 78 -7.84 -5.67 5.60
C LEU A 78 -6.64 -4.74 5.39
N PHE A 79 -5.52 -5.00 6.06
CA PHE A 79 -4.38 -4.10 6.02
C PHE A 79 -3.55 -4.22 4.74
N ASN A 80 -3.48 -5.40 4.13
CA ASN A 80 -2.82 -5.55 2.83
C ASN A 80 -3.58 -4.83 1.72
N ILE A 81 -4.92 -4.86 1.70
CA ILE A 81 -5.72 -4.07 0.75
C ILE A 81 -5.44 -2.57 0.88
N ILE A 82 -5.46 -2.04 2.11
CA ILE A 82 -5.22 -0.60 2.33
C ILE A 82 -3.79 -0.25 1.93
N THR A 83 -2.82 -1.07 2.32
CA THR A 83 -1.41 -0.85 1.99
C THR A 83 -1.14 -0.96 0.49
N PHE A 84 -1.83 -1.87 -0.22
CA PHE A 84 -1.79 -1.96 -1.68
C PHE A 84 -2.20 -0.64 -2.33
N ILE A 85 -3.33 -0.06 -1.90
CA ILE A 85 -3.84 1.21 -2.45
C ILE A 85 -2.85 2.35 -2.20
N LEU A 86 -2.28 2.44 -0.98
CA LEU A 86 -1.27 3.45 -0.66
C LEU A 86 0.01 3.27 -1.49
N GLY A 87 0.49 2.03 -1.61
CA GLY A 87 1.66 1.68 -2.40
C GLY A 87 1.48 2.02 -3.89
N LEU A 88 0.32 1.69 -4.45
CA LEU A 88 -0.05 2.00 -5.83
C LEU A 88 -0.15 3.51 -6.05
N ALA A 89 -0.75 4.25 -5.12
CA ALA A 89 -0.82 5.71 -5.20
C ALA A 89 0.58 6.35 -5.23
N ILE A 90 1.52 5.89 -4.39
CA ILE A 90 2.91 6.36 -4.39
C ILE A 90 3.58 6.07 -5.74
N LEU A 91 3.39 4.85 -6.26
CA LEU A 91 3.99 4.44 -7.53
C LEU A 91 3.45 5.27 -8.72
N ILE A 92 2.14 5.54 -8.75
CA ILE A 92 1.51 6.39 -9.77
C ILE A 92 2.05 7.82 -9.68
N LEU A 93 2.12 8.40 -8.48
CA LEU A 93 2.65 9.76 -8.31
C LEU A 93 4.10 9.85 -8.77
N LYS A 94 4.91 8.84 -8.45
CA LYS A 94 6.28 8.76 -8.93
C LYS A 94 6.34 8.78 -10.46
N PHE A 95 5.56 7.92 -11.11
CA PHE A 95 5.48 7.87 -12.57
C PHE A 95 5.09 9.22 -13.19
N VAL A 96 4.09 9.89 -12.62
CA VAL A 96 3.61 11.20 -13.10
C VAL A 96 4.69 12.28 -12.95
N PHE A 97 5.38 12.34 -11.82
CA PHE A 97 6.41 13.37 -11.58
C PHE A 97 7.66 13.14 -12.41
N ASP A 98 8.13 11.90 -12.53
CA ASP A 98 9.29 11.57 -13.37
C ASP A 98 8.99 11.90 -14.85
N SER A 99 7.78 11.60 -15.32
CA SER A 99 7.34 11.95 -16.68
C SER A 99 7.35 13.47 -16.94
N ARG A 100 6.84 14.26 -15.98
CA ARG A 100 6.85 15.74 -16.08
C ARG A 100 8.27 16.30 -16.09
N ASN A 101 9.18 15.75 -15.28
CA ASN A 101 10.57 16.18 -15.23
C ASN A 101 11.30 15.87 -16.54
N ASN A 102 11.03 14.70 -17.14
CA ASN A 102 11.60 14.31 -18.43
C ASN A 102 11.14 15.23 -19.57
N LEU A 103 9.87 15.63 -19.59
CA LEU A 103 9.33 16.57 -20.58
C LEU A 103 9.99 17.96 -20.48
N LYS A 104 10.07 18.51 -19.27
CA LYS A 104 10.74 19.81 -19.04
C LYS A 104 12.22 19.78 -19.46
N SER A 105 12.91 18.68 -19.20
CA SER A 105 14.31 18.50 -19.63
C SER A 105 14.43 18.48 -21.15
N LYS A 106 13.51 17.81 -21.86
CA LYS A 106 13.47 17.79 -23.34
C LYS A 106 13.20 19.18 -23.91
N GLU A 107 12.21 19.91 -23.40
CA GLU A 107 11.90 21.28 -23.84
C GLU A 107 13.10 22.22 -23.67
N LYS A 108 13.83 22.11 -22.54
CA LYS A 108 15.03 22.90 -22.30
C LYS A 108 16.14 22.62 -23.33
N ILE A 109 16.34 21.35 -23.70
CA ILE A 109 17.33 20.96 -24.72
C ILE A 109 16.94 21.53 -26.10
N ILE A 110 15.66 21.44 -26.47
CA ILE A 110 15.15 21.97 -27.74
C ILE A 110 15.38 23.49 -27.81
N ASN A 111 14.99 24.24 -26.78
CA ASN A 111 15.15 25.70 -26.76
C ASN A 111 16.63 26.17 -26.79
N ASN A 112 17.55 25.37 -26.24
CA ASN A 112 18.98 25.68 -26.27
C ASN A 112 19.64 25.36 -27.62
N THR A 113 19.04 24.50 -28.45
CA THR A 113 19.57 24.14 -29.77
C THR A 113 18.97 24.98 -30.90
N SER A 114 17.86 25.67 -30.64
CA SER A 114 17.21 26.60 -31.58
C SER A 114 17.69 28.05 -31.47
N ASN A 115 18.55 28.39 -30.52
CA ASN A 115 19.20 29.70 -30.34
C ASN A 115 20.67 29.62 -30.79
#